data_AF-A0A9E2CF86-F1
#
_entry.id   AF-A0A9E2CF86-F1
#
_cell.length_a   1.000
_cell.length_b   1.000
_cell.length_c   1.000
_cell.angle_alpha   90.00
_cell.angle_beta   90.00
_cell.angle_gamma   90.00
#
_symmetry.space_group_name_H-M   'P 1'
#
loop_
_entity.id
_entity.type
_entity.pdbx_description
1 polymer ?
#
loop_
_entity_poly.entity_id
_entity_poly.type
_entity_poly.pdbx_seq_one_letter_code
_entity_poly.pdbx_strand_id
1 'polypeptide(L)'
;MLGSRRAATYACGLLSLAMLAGCAGSERALVSFSYVVQPTRGLPEGMTTLAIMPAKLGPTTDAKWSDMCVTIMNSLVNESRNSFGTPINVSDRRDTQVTFDEADLAAAGMSDGSPGQGGRLEHIQGAILSNINVKIEKHVGKQRTLSGLDLWGGGGHGWGQGGGDFETEEVETVMRNVTVQTEFKLVDTANNRVWEHYLPRTYKSTERTKASPIFGSSQTEAELTPTDGIIATLVERGAREFISRLMACRIDVEAEVESSANANSVDGVKLLRAEEYAGAISHFRTALVEKPNDHRSAFGAGVAAEASGKYNDALRFYKQACAGHDSPVYRDARDRMKAYADRVR
;
A
#
# COMPACT_ATOMS: atom_id res chain seq x y z
N MET A 1 -20.99 25.49 39.12
CA MET A 1 -19.57 25.37 39.51
C MET A 1 -19.33 23.94 39.95
N LEU A 2 -18.29 23.30 39.38
CA LEU A 2 -17.80 21.91 39.58
C LEU A 2 -18.81 20.80 39.22
N GLY A 3 -18.53 19.81 38.37
CA GLY A 3 -17.25 19.29 37.87
C GLY A 3 -17.36 17.77 37.87
N SER A 4 -18.03 17.20 36.85
CA SER A 4 -18.25 15.76 36.71
C SER A 4 -16.97 15.04 36.29
N ARG A 5 -16.35 14.28 37.20
CA ARG A 5 -15.32 13.28 36.86
C ARG A 5 -16.02 12.01 36.37
N ARG A 6 -15.90 11.69 35.08
CA ARG A 6 -16.18 10.36 34.55
C ARG A 6 -14.86 9.59 34.49
N ALA A 7 -14.78 8.53 35.28
CA ALA A 7 -13.71 7.54 35.24
C ALA A 7 -13.85 6.71 33.96
N ALA A 8 -12.78 6.64 33.17
CA ALA A 8 -12.66 5.73 32.04
C ALA A 8 -12.09 4.40 32.55
N THR A 9 -12.92 3.37 32.53
CA THR A 9 -12.54 1.99 32.85
C THR A 9 -11.81 1.41 31.64
N TYR A 10 -10.49 1.29 31.73
CA TYR A 10 -9.69 0.50 30.80
C TYR A 10 -9.86 -0.98 31.15
N ALA A 11 -10.47 -1.75 30.25
CA ALA A 11 -10.54 -3.21 30.38
C ALA A 11 -9.26 -3.81 29.77
N CYS A 12 -8.32 -4.18 30.64
CA CYS A 12 -7.19 -5.06 30.33
C CYS A 12 -7.71 -6.46 29.95
N GLY A 13 -7.59 -6.83 28.67
CA GLY A 13 -7.69 -8.23 28.22
C GLY A 13 -6.33 -8.91 28.33
N LEU A 14 -6.28 -10.00 29.10
CA LEU A 14 -5.08 -10.77 29.44
C LEU A 14 -4.31 -11.32 28.22
N LEU A 15 -3.00 -11.09 28.20
CA LEU A 15 -2.03 -11.80 27.36
C LEU A 15 -1.92 -13.27 27.80
N SER A 16 -2.16 -14.19 26.87
CA SER A 16 -1.69 -15.57 26.99
C SER A 16 -0.23 -15.65 26.54
N LEU A 17 0.67 -15.81 27.51
CA LEU A 17 2.10 -16.03 27.32
C LEU A 17 2.35 -17.47 26.83
N ALA A 18 2.52 -17.67 25.52
CA ALA A 18 3.06 -18.91 24.98
C ALA A 18 4.55 -18.71 24.70
N MET A 19 5.41 -19.12 25.65
CA MET A 19 6.84 -19.29 25.39
C MET A 19 7.05 -20.55 24.55
N LEU A 20 7.42 -20.40 23.29
CA LEU A 20 8.01 -21.46 22.49
C LEU A 20 9.52 -21.20 22.39
N ALA A 21 10.28 -22.03 23.10
CA ALA A 21 11.72 -22.15 22.94
C ALA A 21 12.06 -23.01 21.73
N GLY A 22 13.10 -22.63 20.98
CA GLY A 22 13.90 -23.57 20.20
C GLY A 22 13.73 -23.53 18.67
N CYS A 23 14.44 -22.62 18.02
CA CYS A 23 15.29 -22.80 16.82
C CYS A 23 15.99 -21.45 16.58
N ALA A 24 17.22 -21.43 16.05
CA ALA A 24 17.96 -20.20 15.70
C ALA A 24 17.33 -19.47 14.49
N GLY A 25 16.04 -19.18 14.58
CA GLY A 25 15.26 -18.42 13.61
C GLY A 25 15.35 -16.94 13.93
N SER A 26 15.25 -16.12 12.90
CA SER A 26 15.06 -14.68 13.04
C SER A 26 13.81 -14.38 13.88
N GLU A 27 13.91 -13.42 14.80
CA GLU A 27 12.79 -12.98 15.62
C GLU A 27 11.83 -12.17 14.73
N ARG A 28 10.51 -12.33 14.93
CA ARG A 28 9.49 -11.63 14.15
C ARG A 28 8.45 -10.94 15.03
N ALA A 29 8.05 -9.73 14.70
CA ALA A 29 6.94 -9.05 15.35
C ALA A 29 5.93 -8.55 14.32
N LEU A 30 4.65 -8.80 14.58
CA LEU A 30 3.55 -8.14 13.88
C LEU A 30 3.18 -6.91 14.68
N VAL A 31 3.30 -5.73 14.07
CA VAL A 31 3.01 -4.46 14.73
C VAL A 31 1.84 -3.80 14.00
N SER A 32 0.79 -3.49 14.75
CA SER A 32 -0.42 -2.84 14.23
C SER A 32 -0.66 -1.52 14.96
N PHE A 33 -0.86 -0.44 14.21
CA PHE A 33 -1.20 0.87 14.76
C PHE A 33 -2.02 1.68 13.77
N SER A 34 -2.69 2.71 14.27
CA SER A 34 -3.50 3.60 13.46
C SER A 34 -3.29 5.06 13.84
N TYR A 35 -3.35 5.94 12.86
CA TYR A 35 -3.30 7.38 13.10
C TYR A 35 -4.20 8.13 12.10
N VAL A 36 -4.53 9.39 12.41
CA VAL A 36 -5.40 10.21 11.57
C VAL A 36 -4.56 11.21 10.79
N VAL A 37 -4.75 11.24 9.46
CA VAL A 37 -4.13 12.21 8.56
C VAL A 37 -5.10 13.35 8.33
N GLN A 38 -4.64 14.57 8.56
CA GLN A 38 -5.43 15.78 8.32
C GLN A 38 -5.39 16.21 6.84
N PRO A 39 -6.46 16.85 6.35
CA PRO A 39 -6.50 17.37 5.00
C PRO A 39 -5.44 18.44 4.78
N THR A 40 -4.84 18.47 3.59
CA THR A 40 -3.92 19.54 3.19
C THR A 40 -4.69 20.77 2.72
N ARG A 41 -5.75 20.55 1.93
CA ARG A 41 -6.51 21.62 1.28
C ARG A 41 -7.93 21.76 1.84
N GLY A 42 -8.55 20.62 2.18
CA GLY A 42 -9.95 20.62 2.58
C GLY A 42 -10.89 20.67 1.39
N LEU A 43 -12.19 20.56 1.68
CA LEU A 43 -13.26 20.79 0.72
C LEU A 43 -13.50 22.31 0.52
N PRO A 44 -14.02 22.73 -0.65
CA PRO A 44 -14.51 24.09 -0.84
C PRO A 44 -15.54 24.49 0.22
N GLU A 45 -15.56 25.77 0.58
CA GLU A 45 -16.54 26.31 1.52
C GLU A 45 -17.97 26.10 1.02
N GLY A 46 -18.86 25.61 1.90
CA GLY A 46 -20.26 25.34 1.56
C GLY A 46 -20.51 24.07 0.73
N MET A 47 -19.46 23.31 0.36
CA MET A 47 -19.63 22.03 -0.31
C MET A 47 -20.06 20.94 0.67
N THR A 48 -21.28 20.48 0.50
CA THR A 48 -21.98 19.46 1.29
C THR A 48 -22.40 18.24 0.48
N THR A 49 -22.35 18.32 -0.86
CA THR A 49 -22.67 17.21 -1.75
C THR A 49 -21.63 17.00 -2.84
N LEU A 50 -21.30 15.73 -3.08
CA LEU A 50 -20.27 15.31 -4.02
C LEU A 50 -20.75 14.11 -4.84
N ALA A 51 -20.41 14.09 -6.13
CA ALA A 51 -20.51 12.89 -6.96
C ALA A 51 -19.12 12.29 -7.19
N ILE A 52 -19.02 10.96 -7.25
CA ILE A 52 -17.78 10.25 -7.60
C ILE A 52 -17.98 9.55 -8.94
N MET A 53 -17.34 10.08 -9.98
CA MET A 53 -17.55 9.65 -11.36
C MET A 53 -16.76 8.39 -11.70
N PRO A 54 -17.21 7.58 -12.68
CA PRO A 54 -16.37 6.55 -13.30
C PRO A 54 -15.02 7.10 -13.71
N ALA A 55 -13.98 6.35 -13.37
CA ALA A 55 -12.65 6.67 -13.83
C ALA A 55 -12.60 6.49 -15.35
N LYS A 56 -12.03 7.48 -16.04
CA LYS A 56 -11.56 7.32 -17.41
C LYS A 56 -10.40 6.32 -17.40
N LEU A 57 -10.40 5.40 -18.35
CA LEU A 57 -9.43 4.29 -18.37
C LEU A 57 -8.48 4.41 -19.55
N GLY A 58 -7.22 4.02 -19.31
CA GLY A 58 -6.24 3.81 -20.37
C GLY A 58 -6.64 2.64 -21.29
N PRO A 59 -6.06 2.57 -22.51
CA PRO A 59 -6.48 1.62 -23.55
C PRO A 59 -6.34 0.14 -23.16
N THR A 60 -5.41 -0.18 -22.24
CA THR A 60 -5.14 -1.54 -21.76
C THR A 60 -5.66 -1.77 -20.34
N THR A 61 -6.44 -0.84 -19.79
CA THR A 61 -6.87 -0.87 -18.39
C THR A 61 -8.27 -1.47 -18.26
N ASP A 62 -8.40 -2.49 -17.41
CA ASP A 62 -9.67 -3.17 -17.14
C ASP A 62 -10.69 -2.26 -16.42
N ALA A 63 -11.97 -2.38 -16.78
CA ALA A 63 -13.09 -1.64 -16.20
C ALA A 63 -13.21 -1.79 -14.68
N LYS A 64 -12.86 -2.97 -14.14
CA LYS A 64 -12.93 -3.26 -12.70
C LYS A 64 -12.15 -2.26 -11.83
N TRP A 65 -11.10 -1.65 -12.38
CA TRP A 65 -10.30 -0.65 -11.67
C TRP A 65 -11.05 0.65 -11.44
N SER A 66 -11.96 1.03 -12.34
CA SER A 66 -12.86 2.17 -12.18
C SER A 66 -13.85 1.94 -11.03
N ASP A 67 -14.49 0.77 -11.02
CA ASP A 67 -15.49 0.42 -10.01
C ASP A 67 -14.88 0.28 -8.62
N MET A 68 -13.73 -0.38 -8.55
CA MET A 68 -12.98 -0.51 -7.31
C MET A 68 -12.51 0.86 -6.79
N CYS A 69 -11.97 1.72 -7.65
CA CYS A 69 -11.53 3.07 -7.25
C CYS A 69 -12.68 3.88 -6.64
N VAL A 70 -13.85 3.84 -7.26
CA VAL A 70 -15.03 4.56 -6.74
C VAL A 70 -15.59 3.94 -5.48
N THR A 71 -15.55 2.62 -5.35
CA THR A 71 -15.91 1.93 -4.11
C THR A 71 -15.00 2.36 -2.96
N ILE A 72 -13.69 2.41 -3.21
CA ILE A 72 -12.68 2.86 -2.23
C ILE A 72 -12.93 4.31 -1.84
N MET A 73 -13.11 5.22 -2.81
CA MET A 73 -13.36 6.62 -2.50
C MET A 73 -14.67 6.83 -1.73
N ASN A 74 -15.74 6.14 -2.12
CA ASN A 74 -17.00 6.16 -1.36
C ASN A 74 -16.79 5.73 0.10
N SER A 75 -16.05 4.63 0.30
CA SER A 75 -15.73 4.13 1.63
C SER A 75 -14.96 5.17 2.45
N LEU A 76 -13.89 5.75 1.89
CA LEU A 76 -13.06 6.76 2.56
C LEU A 76 -13.84 8.05 2.88
N VAL A 77 -14.70 8.51 1.97
CA VAL A 77 -15.55 9.69 2.21
C VAL A 77 -16.58 9.42 3.30
N ASN A 78 -17.21 8.24 3.28
CA ASN A 78 -18.16 7.83 4.30
C ASN A 78 -17.49 7.64 5.67
N GLU A 79 -16.30 7.06 5.72
CA GLU A 79 -15.49 6.99 6.94
C GLU A 79 -15.21 8.40 7.47
N SER A 80 -14.80 9.32 6.60
CA SER A 80 -14.49 10.69 7.02
C SER A 80 -15.72 11.41 7.59
N ARG A 81 -16.87 11.24 6.96
CA ARG A 81 -18.15 11.75 7.45
C ARG A 81 -18.48 11.20 8.85
N ASN A 82 -18.41 9.88 9.01
CA ASN A 82 -18.88 9.20 10.20
C ASN A 82 -17.92 9.34 11.39
N SER A 83 -16.62 9.25 11.14
CA SER A 83 -15.58 9.22 12.17
C SER A 83 -15.02 10.60 12.50
N PHE A 84 -15.02 11.53 11.55
CA PHE A 84 -14.39 12.85 11.72
C PHE A 84 -15.36 14.03 11.52
N GLY A 85 -16.64 13.76 11.22
CA GLY A 85 -17.67 14.79 11.14
C GLY A 85 -17.61 15.65 9.86
N THR A 86 -16.95 15.18 8.80
CA THR A 86 -16.91 15.89 7.52
C THR A 86 -18.33 16.01 6.94
N PRO A 87 -18.91 17.21 6.77
CA PRO A 87 -20.32 17.38 6.41
C PRO A 87 -20.56 17.20 4.90
N ILE A 88 -20.17 16.07 4.34
CA ILE A 88 -20.24 15.78 2.90
C ILE A 88 -21.07 14.52 2.62
N ASN A 89 -22.08 14.63 1.76
CA ASN A 89 -22.89 13.52 1.27
C ASN A 89 -22.46 13.12 -0.14
N VAL A 90 -22.30 11.82 -0.38
CA VAL A 90 -22.02 11.31 -1.73
C VAL A 90 -23.33 10.89 -2.39
N SER A 91 -23.61 11.42 -3.57
CA SER A 91 -24.78 11.06 -4.38
C SER A 91 -24.52 9.76 -5.15
N ASP A 92 -25.49 8.83 -5.15
CA ASP A 92 -25.38 7.54 -5.84
C ASP A 92 -25.62 7.64 -7.36
N ARG A 93 -24.94 6.76 -8.10
CA ARG A 93 -24.47 6.86 -9.48
C ARG A 93 -25.47 6.50 -10.58
N ARG A 94 -26.68 6.02 -10.25
CA ARG A 94 -27.55 5.40 -11.26
C ARG A 94 -28.18 6.38 -12.26
N ASP A 95 -28.13 7.68 -12.01
CA ASP A 95 -28.65 8.74 -12.91
C ASP A 95 -27.56 9.58 -13.60
N THR A 96 -26.27 9.34 -13.34
CA THR A 96 -25.22 10.33 -13.66
C THR A 96 -24.29 9.95 -14.82
N GLN A 97 -24.30 8.68 -15.26
CA GLN A 97 -23.46 8.20 -16.37
C GLN A 97 -23.88 8.80 -17.72
N VAL A 98 -25.19 8.86 -17.98
CA VAL A 98 -25.74 9.38 -19.24
C VAL A 98 -25.45 10.88 -19.41
N THR A 99 -25.47 11.65 -18.30
CA THR A 99 -25.38 13.12 -18.33
C THR A 99 -23.96 13.64 -18.59
N PHE A 100 -22.93 12.92 -18.13
CA PHE A 100 -21.54 13.38 -18.29
C PHE A 100 -20.89 12.90 -19.58
N ASP A 101 -21.29 11.76 -20.13
CA ASP A 101 -20.89 11.41 -21.49
C ASP A 101 -21.38 12.49 -22.46
N GLU A 102 -22.62 12.96 -22.32
CA GLU A 102 -23.16 14.11 -23.08
C GLU A 102 -22.43 15.44 -22.78
N ALA A 103 -22.08 15.72 -21.52
CA ALA A 103 -21.37 16.95 -21.16
C ALA A 103 -19.92 16.96 -21.66
N ASP A 104 -19.21 15.83 -21.63
CA ASP A 104 -17.86 15.68 -22.18
C ASP A 104 -17.88 15.68 -23.73
N LEU A 105 -18.91 15.09 -24.36
CA LEU A 105 -19.16 15.16 -25.80
C LEU A 105 -19.48 16.60 -26.25
N ALA A 106 -20.26 17.35 -25.46
CA ALA A 106 -20.56 18.76 -25.70
C ALA A 106 -19.33 19.65 -25.49
N ALA A 107 -18.53 19.41 -24.44
CA ALA A 107 -17.27 20.11 -24.20
C ALA A 107 -16.21 19.81 -25.27
N ALA A 108 -16.24 18.62 -25.88
CA ALA A 108 -15.39 18.24 -27.01
C ALA A 108 -15.91 18.72 -28.38
N GLY A 109 -17.07 19.40 -28.43
CA GLY A 109 -17.66 19.95 -29.65
C GLY A 109 -18.13 18.89 -30.65
N MET A 110 -18.46 17.68 -30.18
CA MET A 110 -18.81 16.52 -31.02
C MET A 110 -20.30 16.13 -30.92
N SER A 111 -21.17 16.99 -30.38
CA SER A 111 -22.62 16.72 -30.31
C SER A 111 -23.48 17.94 -30.64
N ASP A 112 -24.39 17.76 -31.59
CA ASP A 112 -25.35 18.73 -32.12
C ASP A 112 -26.66 18.78 -31.30
N GLY A 113 -26.71 18.05 -30.18
CA GLY A 113 -27.93 17.84 -29.40
C GLY A 113 -28.39 19.09 -28.68
N SER A 114 -29.68 19.44 -28.84
CA SER A 114 -30.34 20.42 -27.96
C SER A 114 -30.19 20.00 -26.50
N PRO A 115 -29.88 20.93 -25.57
CA PRO A 115 -29.77 20.65 -24.15
C PRO A 115 -31.17 20.37 -23.58
N GLY A 116 -31.60 19.11 -23.60
CA GLY A 116 -32.96 18.73 -23.25
C GLY A 116 -33.08 17.30 -22.75
N GLN A 117 -33.25 17.18 -21.43
CA GLN A 117 -33.68 16.01 -20.66
C GLN A 117 -32.62 14.95 -20.27
N GLY A 118 -31.39 15.37 -19.98
CA GLY A 118 -30.53 14.64 -19.04
C GLY A 118 -30.88 15.05 -17.61
N GLY A 119 -31.27 14.08 -16.76
CA GLY A 119 -31.69 14.30 -15.37
C GLY A 119 -30.77 15.31 -14.67
N ARG A 120 -31.32 16.49 -14.39
CA ARG A 120 -30.56 17.60 -13.86
C ARG A 120 -30.04 17.15 -12.49
N LEU A 121 -28.71 17.14 -12.32
CA LEU A 121 -28.03 16.87 -11.06
C LEU A 121 -28.27 18.06 -10.11
N GLU A 122 -29.53 18.35 -9.78
CA GLU A 122 -29.96 19.62 -9.17
C GLU A 122 -29.39 19.86 -7.77
N HIS A 123 -28.65 18.90 -7.20
CA HIS A 123 -28.10 19.00 -5.87
C HIS A 123 -26.62 18.58 -5.75
N ILE A 124 -25.87 18.33 -6.83
CA ILE A 124 -24.44 18.00 -6.73
C ILE A 124 -23.62 19.28 -6.86
N GLN A 125 -22.86 19.63 -5.81
CA GLN A 125 -22.00 20.82 -5.78
C GLN A 125 -20.58 20.56 -6.30
N GLY A 126 -20.11 19.31 -6.20
CA GLY A 126 -18.79 18.92 -6.69
C GLY A 126 -18.78 17.53 -7.31
N ALA A 127 -17.84 17.30 -8.23
CA ALA A 127 -17.60 16.01 -8.84
C ALA A 127 -16.13 15.61 -8.70
N ILE A 128 -15.87 14.38 -8.22
CA ILE A 128 -14.56 13.75 -8.32
C ILE A 128 -14.45 13.07 -9.67
N LEU A 129 -13.48 13.50 -10.47
CA LEU A 129 -13.09 12.88 -11.72
C LEU A 129 -11.79 12.10 -11.50
N SER A 130 -11.72 10.90 -12.08
CA SER A 130 -10.56 10.02 -11.97
C SER A 130 -10.09 9.57 -13.34
N ASN A 131 -8.80 9.38 -13.52
CA ASN A 131 -8.23 8.74 -14.70
C ASN A 131 -7.18 7.72 -14.25
N ILE A 132 -7.31 6.48 -14.71
CA ILE A 132 -6.48 5.35 -14.30
C ILE A 132 -5.90 4.67 -15.53
N ASN A 133 -4.58 4.57 -15.58
CA ASN A 133 -3.86 3.87 -16.63
C ASN A 133 -2.94 2.83 -16.02
N VAL A 134 -3.18 1.57 -16.37
CA VAL A 134 -2.42 0.41 -15.91
C VAL A 134 -1.63 -0.15 -17.09
N LYS A 135 -0.31 -0.26 -16.90
CA LYS A 135 0.61 -0.89 -17.84
C LYS A 135 1.32 -2.05 -17.15
N ILE A 136 1.26 -3.23 -17.75
CA ILE A 136 1.91 -4.44 -17.26
C ILE A 136 2.95 -4.85 -18.30
N GLU A 137 4.21 -4.89 -17.91
CA GLU A 137 5.32 -5.36 -18.76
C GLU A 137 5.81 -6.70 -18.23
N LYS A 138 5.67 -7.75 -19.03
CA LYS A 138 6.15 -9.11 -18.71
C LYS A 138 7.50 -9.34 -19.37
N HIS A 139 8.52 -9.64 -18.57
CA HIS A 139 9.84 -10.07 -19.03
C HIS A 139 10.06 -11.53 -18.63
N VAL A 140 10.34 -12.39 -19.61
CA VAL A 140 10.70 -13.79 -19.37
C VAL A 140 12.23 -13.90 -19.49
N GLY A 141 12.88 -14.30 -18.41
CA GLY A 141 14.32 -14.58 -18.36
C GLY A 141 14.56 -16.07 -18.20
N LYS A 142 15.60 -16.59 -18.86
CA LYS A 142 16.05 -17.98 -18.67
C LYS A 142 17.16 -18.00 -17.63
N GLN A 143 17.00 -18.77 -16.55
CA GLN A 143 18.06 -19.00 -15.57
C GLN A 143 18.45 -20.48 -15.61
N ARG A 144 19.73 -20.77 -15.77
CA ARG A 144 20.27 -22.13 -15.70
C ARG A 144 20.44 -22.49 -14.23
N THR A 145 19.73 -23.52 -13.77
CA THR A 145 19.91 -24.08 -12.42
C THR A 145 20.50 -25.47 -12.55
N LEU A 146 21.57 -25.74 -11.81
CA LEU A 146 22.15 -27.07 -11.69
C LEU A 146 21.24 -27.91 -10.79
N SER A 147 20.59 -28.92 -11.35
CA SER A 147 19.89 -29.94 -10.58
C SER A 147 20.84 -31.12 -10.35
N GLY A 148 20.83 -31.71 -9.16
CA GLY A 148 21.65 -32.90 -8.83
C GLY A 148 22.65 -32.74 -7.68
N LEU A 149 22.26 -32.11 -6.58
CA LEU A 149 22.88 -32.42 -5.29
C LEU A 149 21.95 -33.38 -4.55
N ASP A 150 22.20 -34.67 -4.68
CA ASP A 150 21.74 -35.71 -3.75
C ASP A 150 22.18 -35.30 -2.35
N LEU A 151 21.31 -34.57 -1.66
CA LEU A 151 21.54 -34.08 -0.31
C LEU A 151 20.60 -34.75 0.67
N TRP A 152 20.59 -36.09 0.70
CA TRP A 152 20.28 -36.84 1.93
C TRP A 152 21.24 -38.05 2.02
N GLY A 153 22.13 -37.96 3.01
CA GLY A 153 23.28 -38.83 3.19
C GLY A 153 22.98 -40.25 3.65
N GLY A 154 23.93 -41.14 3.39
CA GLY A 154 23.86 -42.53 3.83
C GLY A 154 25.12 -43.38 3.63
N GLY A 155 26.33 -42.82 3.74
CA GLY A 155 27.55 -43.57 4.07
C GLY A 155 28.26 -44.36 2.95
N GLY A 156 29.59 -44.47 3.09
CA GLY A 156 30.38 -45.55 2.49
C GLY A 156 31.22 -45.21 1.25
N HIS A 157 32.53 -45.15 1.47
CA HIS A 157 33.66 -45.40 0.57
C HIS A 157 33.47 -45.42 -0.97
N GLY A 158 34.29 -44.61 -1.65
CA GLY A 158 34.72 -44.91 -3.02
C GLY A 158 35.09 -43.66 -3.82
N TRP A 159 36.36 -43.28 -3.83
CA TRP A 159 36.88 -42.46 -4.94
C TRP A 159 36.86 -43.35 -6.19
N GLY A 160 35.83 -43.15 -7.02
CA GLY A 160 35.58 -43.94 -8.22
C GLY A 160 35.12 -43.05 -9.36
N GLN A 161 35.96 -43.00 -10.38
CA GLN A 161 35.76 -42.50 -11.73
C GLN A 161 34.35 -42.77 -12.29
N GLY A 162 33.62 -41.72 -12.67
CA GLY A 162 32.35 -41.82 -13.39
C GLY A 162 31.83 -40.43 -13.74
N GLY A 163 31.70 -40.12 -15.03
CA GLY A 163 31.09 -38.88 -15.50
C GLY A 163 29.61 -38.86 -15.09
N GLY A 164 29.29 -38.03 -14.09
CA GLY A 164 27.90 -37.70 -13.77
C GLY A 164 27.39 -36.70 -14.81
N ASP A 165 26.35 -37.09 -15.55
CA ASP A 165 25.60 -36.15 -16.38
C ASP A 165 24.97 -35.09 -15.47
N PHE A 166 25.49 -33.86 -15.55
CA PHE A 166 24.89 -32.71 -14.91
C PHE A 166 23.70 -32.25 -15.76
N GLU A 167 22.50 -32.74 -15.44
CA GLU A 167 21.28 -32.19 -16.03
C GLU A 167 21.09 -30.75 -15.54
N THR A 168 21.40 -29.81 -16.43
CA THR A 168 21.14 -28.39 -16.21
C THR A 168 19.71 -28.11 -16.65
N GLU A 169 18.79 -27.90 -15.70
CA GLU A 169 17.45 -27.44 -16.05
C GLU A 169 17.47 -25.93 -16.30
N GLU A 170 16.93 -25.51 -17.46
CA GLU A 170 16.59 -24.11 -17.71
C GLU A 170 15.27 -23.81 -17.01
N VAL A 171 15.30 -23.07 -15.90
CA VAL A 171 14.08 -22.60 -15.25
C VAL A 171 13.74 -21.21 -15.77
N GLU A 172 12.54 -21.10 -16.35
CA GLU A 172 12.01 -19.82 -16.81
C GLU A 172 11.62 -18.97 -15.59
N THR A 173 12.28 -17.82 -15.45
CA THR A 173 11.93 -16.79 -14.47
C THR A 173 11.06 -15.75 -15.16
N VAL A 174 9.87 -15.49 -14.62
CA VAL A 174 8.97 -14.44 -15.12
C VAL A 174 9.06 -13.24 -14.19
N MET A 175 9.44 -12.09 -14.73
CA MET A 175 9.41 -10.81 -14.05
C MET A 175 8.25 -9.99 -14.63
N ARG A 176 7.37 -9.47 -13.76
CA ARG A 176 6.28 -8.56 -14.16
C ARG A 176 6.52 -7.20 -13.54
N ASN A 177 6.63 -6.18 -14.38
CA ASN A 177 6.68 -4.78 -13.96
C ASN A 177 5.28 -4.19 -14.13
N VAL A 178 4.61 -3.90 -13.02
CA VAL A 178 3.30 -3.26 -12.99
C VAL A 178 3.49 -1.78 -12.75
N THR A 179 2.90 -0.96 -13.61
CA THR A 179 2.97 0.49 -13.58
C THR A 179 1.55 1.05 -13.58
N VAL A 180 1.20 1.82 -12.55
CA VAL A 180 -0.14 2.42 -12.41
C VAL A 180 0.00 3.94 -12.33
N GLN A 181 -0.60 4.63 -13.29
CA GLN A 181 -0.73 6.09 -13.29
C GLN A 181 -2.17 6.44 -12.93
N THR A 182 -2.33 7.28 -11.91
CA THR A 182 -3.63 7.79 -11.50
C THR A 182 -3.63 9.31 -11.57
N GLU A 183 -4.76 9.90 -11.95
CA GLU A 183 -5.03 11.33 -11.91
C GLU A 183 -6.40 11.53 -11.26
N PHE A 184 -6.49 12.48 -10.34
CA PHE A 184 -7.71 12.76 -9.61
C PHE A 184 -7.98 14.26 -9.57
N LYS A 185 -9.23 14.66 -9.77
CA LYS A 185 -9.66 16.06 -9.72
C LYS A 185 -10.94 16.18 -8.90
N LEU A 186 -11.01 17.22 -8.06
CA LEU A 186 -12.28 17.71 -7.53
C LEU A 186 -12.66 18.96 -8.35
N VAL A 187 -13.82 18.92 -8.99
CA VAL A 187 -14.36 20.01 -9.80
C VAL A 187 -15.63 20.54 -9.15
N ASP A 188 -15.76 21.86 -9.10
CA ASP A 188 -17.00 22.55 -8.72
C ASP A 188 -17.96 22.52 -9.93
N THR A 189 -19.14 21.93 -9.75
CA THR A 189 -20.10 21.71 -10.84
C THR A 189 -20.80 23.00 -11.28
N ALA A 190 -20.84 24.04 -10.45
CA ALA A 190 -21.55 25.28 -10.77
C ALA A 190 -20.78 26.14 -11.78
N ASN A 191 -19.45 26.09 -11.75
CA ASN A 191 -18.57 26.93 -12.57
C ASN A 191 -17.51 26.15 -13.36
N ASN A 192 -17.52 24.82 -13.26
CA ASN A 192 -16.56 23.90 -13.87
C ASN A 192 -15.09 24.17 -13.48
N ARG A 193 -14.86 24.76 -12.30
CA ARG A 193 -13.52 25.09 -11.81
C ARG A 193 -12.91 23.91 -11.08
N VAL A 194 -11.66 23.57 -11.43
CA VAL A 194 -10.89 22.56 -10.70
C VAL A 194 -10.47 23.12 -9.34
N TRP A 195 -11.00 22.54 -8.27
CA TRP A 195 -10.60 22.85 -6.89
C TRP A 195 -9.27 22.20 -6.55
N GLU A 196 -9.18 20.88 -6.65
CA GLU A 196 -7.94 20.13 -6.39
C GLU A 196 -7.62 19.27 -7.59
N HIS A 197 -6.35 19.24 -7.96
CA HIS A 197 -5.82 18.37 -9.00
C HIS A 197 -4.63 17.60 -8.46
N TYR A 198 -4.74 16.28 -8.42
CA TYR A 198 -3.71 15.40 -7.92
C TYR A 198 -3.25 14.44 -9.01
N LEU A 199 -1.99 14.64 -9.43
CA LEU A 199 -1.29 13.78 -10.37
C LEU A 199 -0.01 13.25 -9.69
N PRO A 200 -0.09 12.16 -8.93
CA PRO A 200 1.08 11.53 -8.33
C PRO A 200 2.04 11.03 -9.41
N ARG A 201 3.31 10.85 -9.00
CA ARG A 201 4.26 10.07 -9.82
C ARG A 201 3.73 8.65 -9.98
N THR A 202 4.02 8.05 -11.12
CA THR A 202 3.56 6.71 -11.44
C THR A 202 3.99 5.71 -10.38
N TYR A 203 3.03 4.94 -9.87
CA TYR A 203 3.30 3.85 -8.95
C TYR A 203 3.89 2.67 -9.71
N LYS A 204 4.88 2.01 -9.12
CA LYS A 204 5.59 0.89 -9.73
C LYS A 204 5.73 -0.24 -8.73
N SER A 205 5.47 -1.46 -9.19
CA SER A 205 5.79 -2.67 -8.46
C SER A 205 6.42 -3.69 -9.41
N THR A 206 7.39 -4.44 -8.91
CA THR A 206 8.07 -5.50 -9.66
C THR A 206 7.87 -6.81 -8.92
N GLU A 207 7.30 -7.78 -9.60
CA GLU A 207 7.13 -9.14 -9.13
C GLU A 207 8.12 -10.05 -9.86
N ARG A 208 8.77 -10.96 -9.13
CA ARG A 208 9.67 -11.98 -9.69
C ARG A 208 9.24 -13.34 -9.14
N THR A 209 8.94 -14.30 -10.01
CA THR A 209 8.85 -15.70 -9.59
C THR A 209 10.22 -16.20 -9.16
N LYS A 210 10.33 -16.82 -7.99
CA LYS A 210 11.54 -17.57 -7.64
C LYS A 210 11.47 -18.92 -8.36
N ALA A 211 12.49 -19.22 -9.16
CA ALA A 211 12.74 -20.56 -9.66
C ALA A 211 13.02 -21.49 -8.47
N SER A 212 12.15 -22.46 -8.19
CA SER A 212 12.33 -23.44 -7.12
C SER A 212 12.84 -24.77 -7.71
N PRO A 213 14.06 -25.23 -7.36
CA PRO A 213 14.67 -26.44 -7.94
C PRO A 213 14.23 -27.76 -7.27
N ILE A 214 13.17 -27.75 -6.44
CA ILE A 214 12.72 -28.91 -5.65
C ILE A 214 11.42 -29.53 -6.19
N PHE A 215 10.71 -28.85 -7.09
CA PHE A 215 9.41 -29.32 -7.60
C PHE A 215 9.43 -29.46 -9.12
N GLY A 216 9.54 -30.71 -9.57
CA GLY A 216 9.23 -31.09 -10.94
C GLY A 216 7.80 -30.71 -11.31
N SER A 217 7.67 -30.17 -12.51
CA SER A 217 6.44 -29.82 -13.23
C SER A 217 5.36 -28.98 -12.51
N SER A 218 5.07 -27.83 -13.13
CA SER A 218 3.84 -27.06 -12.99
C SER A 218 3.49 -26.55 -11.60
N GLN A 219 4.22 -25.55 -11.13
CA GLN A 219 3.51 -24.49 -10.43
C GLN A 219 2.73 -23.71 -11.49
N THR A 220 1.43 -23.98 -11.54
CA THR A 220 0.47 -23.18 -12.30
C THR A 220 0.60 -21.72 -11.88
N GLU A 221 0.31 -20.83 -12.81
CA GLU A 221 0.33 -19.36 -12.70
C GLU A 221 -0.47 -18.77 -11.49
N ALA A 222 -1.04 -19.62 -10.64
CA ALA A 222 -1.96 -19.34 -9.55
C ALA A 222 -1.32 -19.12 -8.16
N GLU A 223 -0.02 -19.39 -7.95
CA GLU A 223 0.65 -19.11 -6.65
C GLU A 223 1.32 -17.73 -6.57
N LEU A 224 1.28 -16.96 -7.66
CA LEU A 224 1.66 -15.55 -7.65
C LEU A 224 0.50 -14.74 -7.09
N THR A 225 0.78 -13.73 -6.27
CA THR A 225 -0.21 -12.68 -5.98
C THR A 225 -0.86 -12.30 -7.32
N PRO A 226 -2.18 -12.46 -7.49
CA PRO A 226 -2.79 -12.12 -8.77
C PRO A 226 -2.37 -10.69 -9.09
N THR A 227 -1.84 -10.42 -10.29
CA THR A 227 -1.39 -9.06 -10.68
C THR A 227 -2.44 -7.99 -10.32
N ASP A 228 -3.70 -8.40 -10.30
CA ASP A 228 -4.82 -7.67 -9.77
C ASP A 228 -4.66 -7.15 -8.33
N GLY A 229 -4.18 -7.95 -7.38
CA GLY A 229 -3.95 -7.51 -5.99
C GLY A 229 -2.91 -6.41 -5.88
N ILE A 230 -1.87 -6.46 -6.72
CA ILE A 230 -0.88 -5.38 -6.82
C ILE A 230 -1.54 -4.11 -7.37
N ILE A 231 -2.26 -4.22 -8.49
CA ILE A 231 -2.95 -3.06 -9.08
C ILE A 231 -3.98 -2.48 -8.11
N ALA A 232 -4.73 -3.34 -7.40
CA ALA A 232 -5.69 -2.96 -6.37
C ALA A 232 -5.04 -2.09 -5.30
N THR A 233 -3.93 -2.57 -4.74
CA THR A 233 -3.15 -1.84 -3.72
C THR A 233 -2.68 -0.48 -4.24
N LEU A 234 -2.21 -0.40 -5.49
CA LEU A 234 -1.72 0.85 -6.08
C LEU A 234 -2.84 1.86 -6.38
N VAL A 235 -3.99 1.39 -6.87
CA VAL A 235 -5.17 2.23 -7.11
C VAL A 235 -5.76 2.71 -5.79
N GLU A 236 -5.85 1.83 -4.78
CA GLU A 236 -6.30 2.20 -3.44
C GLU A 236 -5.40 3.27 -2.83
N ARG A 237 -4.08 3.10 -2.95
CA ARG A 237 -3.11 4.08 -2.50
C ARG A 237 -3.33 5.44 -3.15
N GLY A 238 -3.49 5.48 -4.48
CA GLY A 238 -3.77 6.72 -5.19
C GLY A 238 -5.06 7.41 -4.74
N ALA A 239 -6.16 6.64 -4.63
CA ALA A 239 -7.45 7.14 -4.16
C ALA A 239 -7.36 7.68 -2.72
N ARG A 240 -6.69 6.95 -1.82
CA ARG A 240 -6.50 7.34 -0.42
C ARG A 240 -5.64 8.59 -0.29
N GLU A 241 -4.53 8.66 -1.02
CA GLU A 241 -3.67 9.85 -1.04
C GLU A 241 -4.46 11.08 -1.51
N PHE A 242 -5.34 10.93 -2.53
CA PHE A 242 -6.22 12.01 -2.98
C PHE A 242 -7.27 12.42 -1.94
N ILE A 243 -8.08 11.48 -1.44
CA ILE A 243 -9.15 11.79 -0.48
C ILE A 243 -8.56 12.39 0.81
N SER A 244 -7.39 11.90 1.25
CA SER A 244 -6.69 12.45 2.43
C SER A 244 -6.26 13.92 2.26
N ARG A 245 -6.25 14.49 1.05
CA ARG A 245 -5.98 15.91 0.83
C ARG A 245 -7.23 16.76 1.05
N LEU A 246 -8.40 16.19 0.81
CA LEU A 246 -9.70 16.85 0.87
C LEU A 246 -10.34 16.72 2.25
N MET A 247 -10.12 15.62 2.94
CA MET A 247 -10.71 15.36 4.25
C MET A 247 -9.82 14.47 5.12
N ALA A 248 -10.15 14.38 6.41
CA ALA A 248 -9.40 13.53 7.33
C ALA A 248 -9.63 12.04 6.99
N CYS A 249 -8.57 11.25 7.05
CA CYS A 249 -8.61 9.81 6.82
C CYS A 249 -7.86 9.06 7.93
N ARG A 250 -8.39 7.91 8.34
CA ARG A 250 -7.66 6.97 9.18
C ARG A 250 -6.70 6.17 8.33
N ILE A 251 -5.48 6.00 8.82
CA ILE A 251 -4.49 5.10 8.23
C ILE A 251 -4.22 4.01 9.24
N ASP A 252 -4.64 2.80 8.92
CA ASP A 252 -4.28 1.59 9.64
C ASP A 252 -3.04 0.98 9.00
N VAL A 253 -2.07 0.64 9.82
CA VAL A 253 -0.79 0.07 9.39
C VAL A 253 -0.61 -1.25 10.11
N GLU A 254 -0.31 -2.28 9.34
CA GLU A 254 0.14 -3.58 9.81
C GLU A 254 1.51 -3.85 9.19
N ALA A 255 2.51 -4.09 10.03
CA ALA A 255 3.88 -4.29 9.61
C ALA A 255 4.48 -5.54 10.26
N GLU A 256 4.96 -6.47 9.43
CA GLU A 256 5.79 -7.58 9.88
C GLU A 256 7.26 -7.14 9.90
N VAL A 257 7.86 -7.16 11.09
CA VAL A 257 9.27 -6.85 11.30
C VAL A 257 10.04 -8.13 11.61
N GLU A 258 11.04 -8.44 10.80
CA GLU A 258 11.97 -9.55 11.02
C GLU A 258 13.34 -9.02 11.46
N SER A 259 13.94 -9.63 12.48
CA SER A 259 15.27 -9.26 12.95
C SER A 259 16.36 -9.66 11.96
N SER A 260 17.50 -8.98 12.01
CA SER A 260 18.74 -9.50 11.44
C SER A 260 19.41 -10.50 12.40
N ALA A 261 20.60 -10.99 12.02
CA ALA A 261 21.42 -11.81 12.90
C ALA A 261 22.08 -11.00 14.05
N ASN A 262 21.94 -9.67 14.06
CA ASN A 262 22.48 -8.82 15.11
C ASN A 262 21.64 -8.98 16.40
N ALA A 263 22.31 -9.19 17.55
CA ALA A 263 21.64 -9.37 18.84
C ALA A 263 20.75 -8.17 19.23
N ASN A 264 21.22 -6.94 18.98
CA ASN A 264 20.41 -5.74 19.20
C ASN A 264 19.20 -5.68 18.24
N SER A 265 19.31 -6.22 17.02
CA SER A 265 18.15 -6.33 16.13
C SER A 265 17.09 -7.28 16.71
N VAL A 266 17.54 -8.44 17.21
CA VAL A 266 16.66 -9.43 17.86
C VAL A 266 15.96 -8.82 19.07
N ASP A 267 16.70 -8.16 19.96
CA ASP A 267 16.12 -7.53 21.15
C ASP A 267 15.20 -6.36 20.80
N GLY A 268 15.52 -5.59 19.75
CA GLY A 268 14.64 -4.57 19.20
C GLY A 268 13.29 -5.14 18.74
N VAL A 269 13.27 -6.30 18.08
CA VAL A 269 12.03 -6.97 17.66
C VAL A 269 11.24 -7.53 18.85
N LYS A 270 11.91 -8.07 19.88
CA LYS A 270 11.23 -8.49 21.11
C LYS A 270 10.52 -7.31 21.79
N LEU A 271 11.18 -6.15 21.85
CA LEU A 271 10.60 -4.94 22.42
C LEU A 271 9.45 -4.38 21.55
N LEU A 272 9.52 -4.51 20.23
CA LEU A 272 8.39 -4.20 19.35
C LEU A 272 7.15 -5.04 19.70
N ARG A 273 7.32 -6.35 19.91
CA ARG A 273 6.22 -7.24 20.32
C ARG A 273 5.65 -6.85 21.70
N ALA A 274 6.50 -6.32 22.58
CA ALA A 274 6.09 -5.80 23.88
C ALA A 274 5.53 -4.36 23.81
N GLU A 275 5.41 -3.76 22.62
CA GLU A 275 4.99 -2.37 22.39
C GLU A 275 5.90 -1.31 23.05
N GLU A 276 7.12 -1.71 23.45
CA GLU A 276 8.13 -0.85 24.08
C GLU A 276 8.96 -0.12 23.02
N TYR A 277 8.30 0.79 22.28
CA TYR A 277 8.87 1.42 21.08
C TYR A 277 10.14 2.23 21.35
N ALA A 278 10.24 2.92 22.48
CA ALA A 278 11.42 3.71 22.80
C ALA A 278 12.67 2.83 22.99
N GLY A 279 12.51 1.70 23.70
CA GLY A 279 13.56 0.70 23.88
C GLY A 279 13.92 0.02 22.56
N ALA A 280 12.91 -0.35 21.75
CA ALA A 280 13.12 -0.95 20.44
C ALA A 280 13.97 -0.05 19.52
N ILE A 281 13.64 1.26 19.44
CA ILE A 281 14.42 2.24 18.67
C ILE A 281 15.86 2.30 19.16
N SER A 282 16.10 2.27 20.48
CA SER A 282 17.46 2.30 21.05
C SER A 282 18.28 1.09 20.58
N HIS A 283 17.72 -0.12 20.70
CA HIS A 283 18.41 -1.33 20.26
C HIS A 283 18.66 -1.34 18.75
N PHE A 284 17.67 -0.99 17.93
CA PHE A 284 17.89 -0.89 16.48
C PHE A 284 18.95 0.15 16.11
N ARG A 285 19.01 1.29 16.80
CA ARG A 285 20.08 2.28 16.60
C ARG A 285 21.45 1.69 16.91
N THR A 286 21.59 0.93 18.00
CA THR A 286 22.85 0.22 18.31
C THR A 286 23.22 -0.77 17.21
N ALA A 287 22.26 -1.57 16.72
CA ALA A 287 22.48 -2.48 15.59
C ALA A 287 22.96 -1.74 14.33
N LEU A 288 22.42 -0.55 14.06
CA LEU A 288 22.80 0.29 12.92
C LEU A 288 24.15 1.00 13.11
N VAL A 289 24.59 1.26 14.34
CA VAL A 289 25.96 1.73 14.61
C VAL A 289 26.97 0.63 14.27
N GLU A 290 26.68 -0.61 14.68
CA GLU A 290 27.55 -1.77 14.40
C GLU A 290 27.54 -2.15 12.92
N LYS A 291 26.35 -2.12 12.28
CA LYS A 291 26.17 -2.42 10.85
C LYS A 291 25.25 -1.39 10.19
N PRO A 292 25.81 -0.29 9.64
CA PRO A 292 25.02 0.79 9.04
C PRO A 292 24.09 0.37 7.89
N ASN A 293 24.41 -0.72 7.19
CA ASN A 293 23.65 -1.25 6.06
C ASN A 293 22.66 -2.36 6.47
N ASP A 294 22.40 -2.56 7.77
CA ASP A 294 21.38 -3.50 8.24
C ASP A 294 19.96 -2.98 7.96
N HIS A 295 19.46 -3.30 6.77
CA HIS A 295 18.15 -2.86 6.31
C HIS A 295 17.00 -3.37 7.18
N ARG A 296 17.14 -4.54 7.83
CA ARG A 296 16.11 -5.10 8.72
C ARG A 296 15.99 -4.28 10.00
N SER A 297 17.12 -3.94 10.62
CA SER A 297 17.16 -3.05 11.78
C SER A 297 16.70 -1.64 11.44
N ALA A 298 17.05 -1.11 10.26
CA ALA A 298 16.53 0.17 9.78
C ALA A 298 15.02 0.14 9.60
N PHE A 299 14.46 -0.91 9.01
CA PHE A 299 13.01 -1.05 8.87
C PHE A 299 12.32 -1.16 10.24
N GLY A 300 12.83 -1.99 11.15
CA GLY A 300 12.29 -2.13 12.51
C GLY A 300 12.33 -0.82 13.31
N ALA A 301 13.42 -0.04 13.19
CA ALA A 301 13.50 1.29 13.78
C ALA A 301 12.44 2.25 13.19
N GLY A 302 12.20 2.16 11.88
CA GLY A 302 11.17 2.94 11.19
C GLY A 302 9.77 2.61 11.70
N VAL A 303 9.44 1.32 11.83
CA VAL A 303 8.14 0.85 12.38
C VAL A 303 7.95 1.31 13.82
N ALA A 304 8.97 1.12 14.68
CA ALA A 304 8.91 1.58 16.06
C ALA A 304 8.75 3.11 16.17
N ALA A 305 9.43 3.87 15.30
CA ALA A 305 9.30 5.32 15.25
C ALA A 305 7.91 5.75 14.76
N GLU A 306 7.35 5.09 13.74
CA GLU A 306 6.01 5.38 13.23
C GLU A 306 4.93 5.09 14.28
N ALA A 307 5.00 3.92 14.93
CA ALA A 307 4.08 3.50 15.99
C ALA A 307 4.12 4.44 17.22
N SER A 308 5.29 5.01 17.54
CA SER A 308 5.47 5.97 18.64
C SER A 308 5.26 7.44 18.26
N GLY A 309 4.74 7.72 17.06
CA GLY A 309 4.41 9.08 16.61
C GLY A 309 5.61 9.92 16.15
N LYS A 310 6.79 9.33 15.99
CA LYS A 310 8.02 9.99 15.55
C LYS A 310 8.17 9.91 14.03
N TYR A 311 7.20 10.47 13.30
CA TYR A 311 7.06 10.27 11.84
C TYR A 311 8.26 10.75 11.01
N ASN A 312 8.92 11.85 11.40
CA ASN A 312 10.13 12.33 10.73
C ASN A 312 11.32 11.36 10.88
N ASP A 313 11.47 10.76 12.06
CA ASP A 313 12.48 9.72 12.29
C ASP A 313 12.12 8.45 11.52
N ALA A 314 10.84 8.06 11.51
CA ALA A 314 10.36 6.91 10.74
C ALA A 314 10.71 7.05 9.25
N LEU A 315 10.45 8.22 8.66
CA LEU A 315 10.80 8.50 7.26
C LEU A 315 12.30 8.37 7.00
N ARG A 316 13.16 8.82 7.92
CA ARG A 316 14.62 8.69 7.80
C ARG A 316 15.04 7.22 7.82
N PHE A 317 14.51 6.43 8.76
CA PHE A 317 14.81 5.01 8.87
C PHE A 317 14.31 4.20 7.68
N TYR A 318 13.11 4.46 7.16
CA TYR A 318 12.62 3.80 5.96
C TYR A 318 13.44 4.15 4.71
N LYS A 319 13.92 5.38 4.58
CA LYS A 319 14.88 5.74 3.51
C LYS A 319 16.17 4.92 3.63
N GLN A 320 16.69 4.74 4.85
CA GLN A 320 17.88 3.92 5.10
C GLN A 320 17.63 2.43 4.78
N ALA A 321 16.47 1.88 5.15
CA ALA A 321 16.08 0.51 4.81
C ALA A 321 16.03 0.30 3.28
N CYS A 322 15.38 1.22 2.54
CA CYS A 322 15.36 1.18 1.08
C CYS A 322 16.75 1.30 0.43
N ALA A 323 17.69 2.02 1.06
CA ALA A 323 19.05 2.16 0.54
C ALA A 323 19.87 0.87 0.73
N GLY A 324 19.61 0.11 1.81
CA GLY A 324 20.27 -1.16 2.08
C GLY A 324 19.69 -2.35 1.30
N HIS A 325 18.39 -2.33 1.00
CA HIS A 325 17.73 -3.39 0.24
C HIS A 325 16.46 -2.88 -0.45
N ASP A 326 16.30 -3.24 -1.73
CA ASP A 326 15.09 -2.89 -2.49
C ASP A 326 13.97 -3.89 -2.19
N SER A 327 13.07 -3.49 -1.30
CA SER A 327 11.87 -4.25 -0.93
C SER A 327 10.61 -3.41 -1.17
N PRO A 328 9.55 -3.95 -1.79
CA PRO A 328 8.26 -3.27 -1.92
C PRO A 328 7.73 -2.75 -0.59
N VAL A 329 7.80 -3.56 0.47
CA VAL A 329 7.35 -3.22 1.82
C VAL A 329 8.06 -1.97 2.35
N TYR A 330 9.38 -1.85 2.13
CA TYR A 330 10.14 -0.69 2.58
C TYR A 330 9.78 0.56 1.79
N ARG A 331 9.59 0.43 0.47
CA ARG A 331 9.18 1.54 -0.39
C ARG A 331 7.80 2.06 -0.01
N ASP A 332 6.86 1.16 0.29
CA ASP A 332 5.51 1.52 0.69
C ASP A 332 5.49 2.25 2.03
N ALA A 333 6.20 1.74 3.05
CA ALA A 333 6.32 2.42 4.34
C ALA A 333 6.99 3.81 4.20
N ARG A 334 8.08 3.90 3.43
CA ARG A 334 8.76 5.17 3.13
C ARG A 334 7.83 6.17 2.47
N ASP A 335 7.15 5.75 1.40
CA ASP A 335 6.36 6.67 0.60
C ASP A 335 5.05 7.05 1.30
N ARG A 336 4.46 6.16 2.12
CA ARG A 336 3.40 6.50 3.07
C ARG A 336 3.83 7.64 4.00
N MET A 337 5.01 7.54 4.59
CA MET A 337 5.54 8.61 5.45
C MET A 337 5.81 9.90 4.68
N LYS A 338 6.32 9.85 3.44
CA LYS A 338 6.45 11.06 2.61
C LYS A 338 5.10 11.73 2.34
N ALA A 339 4.03 10.96 2.18
CA ALA A 339 2.70 11.49 1.89
C ALA A 339 2.01 12.08 3.13
N TYR A 340 2.30 11.54 4.33
CA TYR A 340 1.50 11.79 5.52
C TYR A 340 2.22 12.41 6.70
N ALA A 341 3.55 12.27 6.85
CA ALA A 341 4.26 12.61 8.09
C ALA A 341 3.97 14.03 8.64
N ASP A 342 3.85 15.02 7.76
CA ASP A 342 3.60 16.42 8.15
C ASP A 342 2.14 16.72 8.53
N ARG A 343 1.24 15.74 8.38
CA ARG A 343 -0.22 15.90 8.50
C ARG A 343 -0.85 14.94 9.51
N VAL A 344 -0.05 14.08 10.13
CA VAL A 344 -0.56 13.16 11.16
C VAL A 344 -0.80 13.94 12.46
N ARG A 345 -1.92 13.66 13.13
CA ARG A 345 -2.26 14.22 14.44
C ARG A 345 -2.71 13.17 15.43
#